data_AF-A0A919HZV9-F1
#
_entry.id   AF-A0A919HZV9-F1
#
_cell.length_a   1.000
_cell.length_b   1.000
_cell.length_c   1.000
_cell.angle_alpha   90.00
_cell.angle_beta   90.00
_cell.angle_gamma   90.00
#
_symmetry.space_group_name_H-M   'P 1'
#
loop_
_entity.id
_entity.type
_entity.pdbx_description
1 polymer ?
#
loop_
_entity_poly.entity_id
_entity_poly.type
_entity_poly.pdbx_seq_one_letter_code
_entity_poly.pdbx_strand_id
1 'polypeptide(L)'
;MLQLPELQNIAGKNALILRGNGGRELLGATLTERGARVTFCECYQRSAKHYDGAEEAMRWQSRGVTTLVVTSGEMLQQLWSLIPQWYREQWLLHCRVVVVSERLALQARELGWQEIQVADSADNDALLRALQ
;
A
#
# COMPACT_ATOMS: atom_id res chain seq x y z
N MET A 1 14.63 -2.37 13.44
CA MET A 1 13.84 -2.39 14.71
C MET A 1 14.34 -3.46 15.68
N LEU A 2 14.30 -4.77 15.38
CA LEU A 2 14.75 -5.81 16.34
C LEU A 2 16.23 -5.76 16.74
N GLN A 3 17.06 -5.04 16.00
CA GLN A 3 18.47 -4.78 16.27
C GLN A 3 18.72 -3.53 17.14
N LEU A 4 17.66 -2.80 17.53
CA LEU A 4 17.81 -1.65 18.40
C LEU A 4 18.45 -2.10 19.73
N PRO A 5 19.50 -1.41 20.22
CA PRO A 5 20.18 -1.76 21.47
C PRO A 5 19.22 -1.94 22.65
N GLU A 6 18.20 -1.07 22.73
CA GLU A 6 17.19 -1.03 23.78
C GLU A 6 16.32 -2.29 23.82
N LEU A 7 16.23 -3.02 22.70
CA LEU A 7 15.46 -4.26 22.57
C LEU A 7 16.31 -5.52 22.74
N GLN A 8 17.63 -5.41 22.97
CA GLN A 8 18.48 -6.58 23.18
C GLN A 8 18.40 -7.13 24.61
N ASN A 9 18.26 -6.25 25.61
CA ASN A 9 18.19 -6.64 27.02
C ASN A 9 16.88 -6.17 27.66
N ILE A 10 15.87 -7.04 27.58
CA ILE A 10 14.48 -6.74 27.97
C ILE A 10 13.88 -7.81 28.87
N ALA A 11 14.71 -8.74 29.38
CA ALA A 11 14.27 -9.77 30.29
C ALA A 11 13.56 -9.16 31.52
N GLY A 12 12.40 -9.71 31.87
CA GLY A 12 11.58 -9.24 32.99
C GLY A 12 10.78 -7.96 32.73
N LYS A 13 10.92 -7.31 31.57
CA LYS A 13 10.13 -6.11 31.22
C LYS A 13 8.77 -6.50 30.68
N ASN A 14 7.80 -5.60 30.81
CA ASN A 14 6.51 -5.71 30.15
C ASN A 14 6.56 -4.95 28.82
N ALA A 15 6.14 -5.60 27.74
CA ALA A 15 6.07 -5.00 26.40
C ALA A 15 4.62 -5.02 25.91
N LEU A 16 4.07 -3.84 25.62
CA LEU A 16 2.77 -3.71 24.98
C LEU A 16 2.96 -3.46 23.48
N ILE A 17 2.40 -4.33 22.64
CA ILE A 17 2.41 -4.17 21.18
C ILE A 17 1.02 -3.74 20.73
N LEU A 18 0.91 -2.47 20.32
CA LEU A 18 -0.27 -1.92 19.68
C LEU A 18 -0.25 -2.28 18.19
N ARG A 19 -1.26 -3.02 17.71
CA ARG A 19 -1.30 -3.53 16.34
C ARG A 19 -2.73 -3.55 15.79
N GLY A 20 -2.83 -3.80 14.48
CA GLY A 20 -4.09 -4.18 13.88
C GLY A 20 -4.40 -5.66 14.15
N ASN A 21 -5.63 -6.08 13.86
CA ASN A 21 -6.02 -7.48 13.89
C ASN A 21 -5.13 -8.33 12.96
N GLY A 22 -4.51 -9.38 13.50
CA GLY A 22 -3.54 -10.17 12.76
C GLY A 22 -2.25 -9.40 12.39
N GLY A 23 -1.36 -10.02 11.60
CA GLY A 23 -0.06 -9.43 11.18
C GLY A 23 1.18 -10.19 11.68
N ARG A 24 2.37 -9.57 11.55
CA ARG A 24 3.67 -10.23 11.77
C ARG A 24 3.90 -10.58 13.25
N GLU A 25 4.08 -11.86 13.55
CA GLU A 25 4.31 -12.36 14.91
C GLU A 25 5.76 -12.22 15.38
N LEU A 26 6.70 -12.09 14.42
CA LEU A 26 8.14 -12.10 14.67
C LEU A 26 8.57 -11.18 15.82
N LEU A 27 8.06 -9.94 15.86
CA LEU A 27 8.44 -8.99 16.92
C LEU A 27 8.03 -9.51 18.30
N GLY A 28 6.77 -9.92 18.48
CA GLY A 28 6.29 -10.42 19.77
C GLY A 28 6.99 -11.72 20.18
N ALA A 29 7.22 -12.63 19.24
CA ALA A 29 7.96 -13.86 19.48
C ALA A 29 9.39 -13.57 19.95
N THR A 30 10.13 -12.74 19.22
CA THR A 30 11.52 -12.39 19.58
C THR A 30 11.60 -11.63 20.91
N LEU A 31 10.66 -10.75 21.24
CA LEU A 31 10.67 -10.09 22.55
C LEU A 31 10.39 -11.08 23.69
N THR A 32 9.50 -12.04 23.46
CA THR A 32 9.20 -13.12 24.43
C THR A 32 10.40 -14.04 24.63
N GLU A 33 11.07 -14.45 23.55
CA GLU A 33 12.31 -15.24 23.59
C GLU A 33 13.42 -14.53 24.37
N ARG A 34 13.48 -13.20 24.31
CA ARG A 34 14.41 -12.37 25.10
C ARG A 34 13.96 -12.13 26.54
N GLY A 35 12.90 -12.81 26.99
CA GLY A 35 12.42 -12.80 28.36
C GLY A 35 11.48 -11.65 28.74
N ALA A 36 10.97 -10.90 27.76
CA ALA A 36 9.93 -9.90 28.05
C ALA A 36 8.54 -10.56 28.17
N ARG A 37 7.68 -9.98 29.00
CA ARG A 37 6.25 -10.32 29.06
C ARG A 37 5.51 -9.50 28.02
N VAL A 38 5.16 -10.12 26.91
CA VAL A 38 4.51 -9.45 25.77
C VAL A 38 2.99 -9.51 25.91
N THR A 39 2.33 -8.36 25.76
CA THR A 39 0.88 -8.24 25.63
C THR A 39 0.56 -7.60 24.27
N PHE A 40 -0.38 -8.18 23.53
CA PHE A 40 -0.90 -7.59 22.31
C PHE A 40 -2.17 -6.80 22.60
N CYS A 41 -2.28 -5.61 22.01
CA CYS A 41 -3.52 -4.84 21.95
C CYS A 41 -3.87 -4.63 20.48
N GLU A 42 -4.95 -5.27 20.03
CA GLU A 42 -5.47 -5.10 18.67
C GLU A 42 -6.36 -3.85 18.64
N CYS A 43 -5.75 -2.71 18.37
CA CYS A 43 -6.40 -1.41 18.49
C CYS A 43 -7.23 -1.03 17.26
N TYR A 44 -7.06 -1.75 16.15
CA TYR A 44 -7.77 -1.49 14.91
C TYR A 44 -7.88 -2.78 14.08
N GLN A 45 -8.73 -2.75 13.05
CA GLN A 45 -8.78 -3.81 12.06
C GLN A 45 -8.87 -3.28 10.65
N ARG A 46 -8.29 -4.03 9.71
CA ARG A 46 -8.52 -3.76 8.28
C ARG A 46 -9.92 -4.26 7.93
N SER A 47 -10.80 -3.34 7.54
CA SER A 47 -12.11 -3.67 7.01
C SER A 47 -12.12 -3.37 5.53
N ALA A 48 -12.44 -4.38 4.72
CA ALA A 48 -12.63 -4.15 3.29
C ALA A 48 -13.76 -3.14 3.10
N LYS A 49 -13.51 -2.12 2.29
CA LYS A 49 -14.59 -1.23 1.83
C LYS A 49 -15.09 -1.76 0.50
N HIS A 50 -16.41 -1.87 0.40
CA HIS A 50 -17.04 -2.11 -0.89
C HIS A 50 -17.08 -0.78 -1.64
N TYR A 51 -16.56 -0.79 -2.86
CA TYR A 51 -16.64 0.32 -3.79
C TYR A 51 -17.46 -0.16 -4.99
N ASP A 52 -18.38 0.69 -5.45
CA ASP A 52 -18.98 0.51 -6.76
C ASP A 52 -18.00 1.06 -7.81
N GLY A 53 -17.45 0.16 -8.63
CA GLY A 53 -16.45 0.54 -9.61
C GLY A 53 -16.97 1.49 -10.69
N ALA A 54 -18.25 1.43 -11.05
CA ALA A 54 -18.84 2.32 -12.04
C ALA A 54 -19.05 3.72 -11.47
N GLU A 55 -19.57 3.80 -10.24
CA GLU A 55 -19.75 5.07 -9.52
C GLU A 55 -18.39 5.77 -9.32
N GLU A 56 -17.37 5.03 -8.87
CA GLU A 56 -16.02 5.56 -8.66
C GLU A 56 -15.37 6.03 -9.96
N ALA A 57 -15.47 5.24 -11.04
CA ALA A 57 -14.96 5.62 -12.33
C ALA A 57 -15.60 6.92 -12.84
N MET A 58 -16.93 7.00 -12.79
CA MET A 58 -17.69 8.19 -13.18
C MET A 58 -17.25 9.41 -12.34
N ARG A 59 -17.13 9.25 -11.03
CA ARG A 59 -16.75 10.32 -10.10
C ARG A 59 -15.35 10.86 -10.36
N TRP A 60 -14.39 9.99 -10.68
CA TRP A 60 -13.01 10.39 -10.94
C TRP A 60 -12.90 11.04 -12.32
N GLN A 61 -13.54 10.47 -13.33
CA GLN A 61 -13.60 11.04 -14.67
C GLN A 61 -14.27 12.42 -14.68
N SER A 62 -15.39 12.59 -13.96
CA SER A 62 -16.09 13.88 -13.87
C SER A 62 -15.28 14.96 -13.15
N ARG A 63 -14.31 14.57 -12.33
CA ARG A 63 -13.36 15.47 -11.65
C ARG A 63 -12.11 15.75 -12.48
N GLY A 64 -12.00 15.19 -13.68
CA GLY A 64 -10.85 15.38 -14.55
C GLY A 64 -9.59 14.68 -14.06
N VAL A 65 -9.71 13.56 -13.33
CA VAL A 65 -8.55 12.79 -12.90
C VAL A 65 -7.88 12.15 -14.12
N THR A 66 -6.63 12.52 -14.35
CA THR A 66 -5.79 12.01 -15.46
C THR A 66 -4.49 11.37 -14.98
N THR A 67 -4.12 11.54 -13.71
CA THR A 67 -2.90 10.95 -13.13
C THR A 67 -3.24 10.17 -11.85
N LEU A 68 -2.66 8.99 -11.72
CA LEU A 68 -2.86 8.05 -10.63
C LEU A 68 -1.52 7.75 -9.96
N VAL A 69 -1.46 7.79 -8.63
CA VAL A 69 -0.27 7.38 -7.87
C VAL A 69 -0.53 6.02 -7.24
N VAL A 70 0.29 5.03 -7.55
CA VAL A 70 0.11 3.64 -7.10
C VAL A 70 1.40 3.13 -6.45
N THR A 71 1.35 2.89 -5.14
CA THR A 71 2.54 2.56 -4.33
C THR A 71 2.70 1.07 -4.05
N SER A 72 1.75 0.23 -4.49
CA SER A 72 1.84 -1.22 -4.34
C SER A 72 1.16 -1.97 -5.49
N GLY A 73 1.61 -3.21 -5.74
CA GLY A 73 1.06 -4.05 -6.80
C GLY A 73 -0.37 -4.50 -6.48
N GLU A 74 -0.67 -4.68 -5.19
CA GLU A 74 -2.03 -4.99 -4.72
C GLU A 74 -3.00 -3.85 -5.05
N MET A 75 -2.60 -2.60 -4.81
CA MET A 75 -3.41 -1.43 -5.19
C MET A 75 -3.65 -1.34 -6.70
N LEU A 76 -2.60 -1.61 -7.50
CA LEU A 76 -2.71 -1.61 -8.96
C LEU A 76 -3.74 -2.63 -9.45
N GLN A 77 -3.65 -3.87 -8.94
CA GLN A 77 -4.56 -4.96 -9.27
C GLN A 77 -5.99 -4.71 -8.79
N GLN A 78 -6.14 -4.17 -7.58
CA GLN A 78 -7.45 -3.80 -7.03
C GLN A 78 -8.11 -2.72 -7.88
N LEU A 79 -7.37 -1.67 -8.25
CA LEU A 79 -7.89 -0.60 -9.10
C LEU A 79 -8.33 -1.14 -10.48
N TRP A 80 -7.48 -1.94 -11.11
CA TRP A 80 -7.80 -2.56 -12.40
C TRP A 80 -9.07 -3.42 -12.31
N SER A 81 -9.16 -4.26 -11.28
CA SER A 81 -10.27 -5.20 -11.09
C SER A 81 -11.57 -4.51 -10.71
N LEU A 82 -11.49 -3.44 -9.91
CA LEU A 82 -12.65 -2.68 -9.44
C LEU A 82 -13.34 -1.96 -10.60
N ILE A 83 -12.57 -1.30 -11.48
CA ILE A 83 -13.13 -0.44 -12.52
C ILE A 83 -13.69 -1.32 -13.67
N PRO A 84 -14.97 -1.13 -14.08
CA PRO A 84 -15.57 -1.90 -15.16
C PRO A 84 -14.82 -1.74 -16.48
N GLN A 85 -14.84 -2.79 -17.30
CA GLN A 85 -14.07 -2.87 -18.55
C GLN A 85 -14.24 -1.63 -19.45
N TRP A 86 -15.47 -1.13 -19.62
CA TRP A 86 -15.72 0.05 -20.46
C TRP A 86 -14.95 1.28 -19.98
N TYR A 87 -15.05 1.64 -18.69
CA TYR A 87 -14.27 2.74 -18.11
C TYR A 87 -12.78 2.46 -18.09
N ARG A 88 -12.40 1.20 -17.90
CA ARG A 88 -11.00 0.77 -17.87
C ARG A 88 -10.31 1.05 -19.19
N GLU A 89 -10.89 0.57 -20.28
CA GLU A 89 -10.33 0.71 -21.64
C GLU A 89 -10.46 2.14 -22.16
N GLN A 90 -11.56 2.85 -21.88
CA GLN A 90 -11.78 4.19 -22.41
C GLN A 90 -11.06 5.29 -21.63
N TRP A 91 -10.78 5.10 -20.34
CA TRP A 91 -10.25 6.16 -19.49
C TRP A 91 -9.10 5.70 -18.60
N LEU A 92 -9.29 4.68 -17.76
CA LEU A 92 -8.31 4.33 -16.72
C LEU A 92 -6.91 4.02 -17.28
N LEU A 93 -6.84 3.21 -18.35
CA LEU A 93 -5.57 2.80 -18.96
C LEU A 93 -4.90 3.91 -19.78
N HIS A 94 -5.64 4.98 -20.08
CA HIS A 94 -5.13 6.21 -20.69
C HIS A 94 -4.68 7.24 -19.65
N CYS A 95 -4.96 7.03 -18.36
CA CYS A 95 -4.38 7.87 -17.31
C CYS A 95 -2.88 7.58 -17.14
N ARG A 96 -2.12 8.63 -16.84
CA ARG A 96 -0.74 8.51 -16.37
C ARG A 96 -0.71 7.79 -15.03
N VAL A 97 0.05 6.70 -14.90
CA VAL A 97 0.25 6.01 -13.63
C VAL A 97 1.68 6.19 -13.13
N VAL A 98 1.82 6.79 -11.95
CA VAL A 98 3.08 6.97 -11.22
C VAL A 98 3.25 5.82 -10.24
N VAL A 99 4.34 5.07 -10.38
CA VAL A 99 4.65 3.90 -9.56
C VAL A 99 6.01 4.04 -8.88
N VAL A 100 6.23 3.31 -7.78
CA VAL A 100 7.42 3.46 -6.94
C VAL A 100 8.56 2.46 -7.23
N SER A 101 8.44 1.67 -8.30
CA SER A 101 9.49 0.74 -8.72
C SER A 101 9.29 0.22 -10.14
N GLU A 102 10.37 -0.17 -10.80
CA GLU A 102 10.33 -0.83 -12.11
C GLU A 102 9.50 -2.11 -12.11
N ARG A 103 9.51 -2.85 -11.00
CA ARG A 103 8.67 -4.05 -10.84
C ARG A 103 7.18 -3.70 -10.99
N LEU A 104 6.75 -2.58 -10.41
CA LEU A 104 5.36 -2.12 -10.57
C LEU A 104 5.09 -1.59 -11.98
N ALA A 105 6.06 -0.94 -12.60
CA ALA A 105 5.93 -0.46 -13.97
C ALA A 105 5.69 -1.61 -14.95
N LEU A 106 6.42 -2.72 -14.80
CA LEU A 106 6.19 -3.94 -15.58
C LEU A 106 4.77 -4.48 -15.39
N GLN A 107 4.31 -4.58 -14.14
CA GLN A 107 2.95 -5.03 -13.84
C GLN A 107 1.89 -4.09 -14.46
N ALA A 108 2.12 -2.78 -14.46
CA ALA A 108 1.21 -1.82 -15.09
C ALA A 108 1.18 -1.99 -16.62
N ARG A 109 2.33 -2.24 -17.27
CA ARG A 109 2.40 -2.54 -18.71
C ARG A 109 1.62 -3.81 -19.06
N GLU A 110 1.79 -4.88 -18.28
CA GLU A 110 1.08 -6.15 -18.47
C GLU A 110 -0.44 -6.00 -18.35
N LEU A 111 -0.90 -5.09 -17.49
CA LEU A 111 -2.31 -4.76 -17.30
C LEU A 111 -2.87 -3.79 -18.36
N GLY A 112 -2.01 -3.26 -19.24
CA GLY A 112 -2.40 -2.44 -20.40
C GLY A 112 -2.29 -0.92 -20.22
N TRP A 113 -1.63 -0.42 -19.16
CA TRP A 113 -1.41 1.02 -19.02
C TRP A 113 -0.49 1.56 -20.11
N GLN A 114 -0.85 2.71 -20.68
CA GLN A 114 -0.12 3.32 -21.79
C GLN A 114 0.95 4.30 -21.31
N GLU A 115 0.66 5.09 -20.28
CA GLU A 115 1.56 6.10 -19.75
C GLU A 115 1.98 5.75 -18.32
N ILE A 116 3.24 5.36 -18.14
CA ILE A 116 3.77 4.85 -16.86
C ILE A 116 5.04 5.61 -16.52
N GLN A 117 5.10 6.15 -15.30
CA GLN A 117 6.25 6.86 -14.76
C GLN A 117 6.72 6.21 -13.47
N VAL A 118 8.02 5.91 -13.39
CA VAL A 118 8.64 5.40 -12.17
C VAL A 118 9.19 6.58 -11.38
N ALA A 119 8.72 6.75 -10.15
CA ALA A 119 9.29 7.71 -9.21
C ALA A 119 10.64 7.18 -8.66
N ASP A 120 11.58 8.08 -8.40
CA ASP A 120 12.92 7.73 -7.90
C ASP A 120 12.90 6.94 -6.58
N SER A 121 11.86 7.11 -5.77
CA SER A 121 11.61 6.38 -4.52
C SER A 121 10.12 6.42 -4.14
N ALA A 122 9.76 5.69 -3.09
CA ALA A 122 8.39 5.67 -2.53
C ALA A 122 8.10 6.79 -1.52
N ASP A 123 9.07 7.68 -1.26
CA ASP A 123 8.85 8.81 -0.36
C ASP A 123 8.01 9.91 -1.02
N ASN A 124 7.37 10.74 -0.18
CA ASN A 124 6.44 11.77 -0.65
C ASN A 124 7.11 12.77 -1.59
N ASP A 125 8.39 13.10 -1.37
CA ASP A 125 9.10 14.09 -2.17
C ASP A 125 9.39 13.58 -3.58
N ALA A 126 9.76 12.31 -3.72
CA ALA A 126 9.93 11.66 -5.01
C ALA A 126 8.59 11.49 -5.76
N LEU A 127 7.52 11.16 -5.04
CA LEU A 127 6.18 11.10 -5.62
C LEU A 127 5.71 12.48 -6.10
N LEU A 128 5.96 13.55 -5.35
CA LEU A 128 5.61 14.92 -5.75
C LEU A 128 6.43 15.40 -6.95
N ARG A 129 7.74 15.12 -7.00
CA ARG A 129 8.57 15.43 -8.18
C ARG A 129 8.07 14.71 -9.43
N ALA A 130 7.59 13.47 -9.29
CA ALA A 130 7.06 12.71 -10.41
C ALA A 130 5.72 13.26 -10.96
N LEU A 131 5.05 14.14 -10.23
CA LEU A 131 3.80 14.76 -10.70
C LEU A 131 4.01 16.06 -11.49
N GLN A 132 5.19 16.68 -11.37
CA GLN A 132 5.60 17.87 -12.14
C GLN A 132 5.92 17.50 -13.59
#